data_AF-A0A371PXK5-F1
#
_entry.id   AF-A0A371PXK5-F1
#
_cell.length_a   1.000
_cell.length_b   1.000
_cell.length_c   1.000
_cell.angle_alpha   90.00
_cell.angle_beta   90.00
_cell.angle_gamma   90.00
#
_symmetry.space_group_name_H-M   'P 1'
#
loop_
_entity.id
_entity.type
_entity.pdbx_description
1 polymer ?
#
loop_
_entity_poly.entity_id
_entity_poly.type
_entity_poly.pdbx_seq_one_letter_code
_entity_poly.pdbx_strand_id
1 'polypeptide(L)'
;MARGERFPSTGLASTALVKSARKRGEGMSGNVRLLPEPVGSEGPTAWAVEGGSWGLDWPGQDGDRFHVVHLPAGGGEEIVAQSDDLASLILPKDIDTGARGQYVVLATAGGKPAEASAAGVGAPGGKADQAGHLSNWKKWSQLAPHNPDEKKPRGEKQVDYVNGVRRTRQSWTETKTRDEIVTFNPSIDMLHPGAIVQADPPIRQGYLVSAQIEDTERAPLRVSVDVLSADNSKVVQVPSHGSVLDAIKGIVRGKPNLSPDTVFRKTEGYSSTETALQLGLSGSCGGFSGSLDIEGKREETQNTLVVYLRERDFTASCDLSTPDALINDAFTEDRATQLINRGTMGQSPS
;
A
#
# COMPACT_ATOMS: atom_id res chain seq x y z
N MET A 1 33.37 41.59 -9.79
CA MET A 1 32.43 41.53 -8.64
C MET A 1 31.86 40.12 -8.64
N ALA A 2 32.46 39.15 -7.95
CA ALA A 2 32.55 38.95 -6.50
C ALA A 2 31.55 37.86 -6.04
N ARG A 3 32.12 36.67 -5.78
CA ARG A 3 31.78 35.64 -4.75
C ARG A 3 30.37 35.01 -4.81
N GLY A 4 30.17 33.69 -4.84
CA GLY A 4 31.03 32.58 -4.43
C GLY A 4 30.79 32.22 -2.97
N GLU A 5 29.60 31.71 -2.63
CA GLU A 5 29.33 31.12 -1.32
C GLU A 5 28.74 29.71 -1.47
N ARG A 6 29.55 28.72 -1.03
CA ARG A 6 29.16 27.34 -0.79
C ARG A 6 28.55 27.27 0.61
N PHE A 7 27.39 26.66 0.75
CA PHE A 7 26.86 26.25 2.05
C PHE A 7 27.13 24.75 2.27
N PRO A 8 27.57 24.34 3.49
CA PRO A 8 27.99 22.97 3.78
C PRO A 8 26.78 22.06 4.04
N SER A 9 26.86 20.84 3.49
CA SER A 9 26.00 19.72 3.86
C SER A 9 26.41 19.18 5.23
N THR A 10 25.67 19.52 6.29
CA THR A 10 25.77 18.83 7.57
C THR A 10 24.87 17.60 7.55
N GLY A 11 25.50 16.42 7.49
CA GLY A 11 24.84 15.15 7.72
C GLY A 11 24.42 15.01 9.18
N LEU A 12 23.15 14.69 9.41
CA LEU A 12 22.63 14.25 10.69
C LEU A 12 22.50 12.73 10.65
N ALA A 13 23.53 12.06 11.15
CA ALA A 13 23.48 10.65 11.52
C ALA A 13 22.67 10.53 12.82
N SER A 14 21.45 10.01 12.74
CA SER A 14 20.66 9.65 13.92
C SER A 14 21.14 8.29 14.43
N THR A 15 22.01 8.32 15.44
CA THR A 15 22.43 7.13 16.20
C THR A 15 21.48 6.99 17.38
N ALA A 16 20.56 6.03 17.33
CA ALA A 16 19.70 5.72 18.48
C ALA A 16 20.52 4.94 19.53
N LEU A 17 20.90 5.66 20.59
CA LEU A 17 21.63 5.15 21.74
C LEU A 17 20.65 4.52 22.74
N VAL A 18 20.46 3.20 22.69
CA VAL A 18 19.64 2.47 23.68
C VAL A 18 20.43 2.31 24.97
N LYS A 19 20.05 3.07 26.01
CA LYS A 19 20.55 2.91 27.38
C LYS A 19 19.99 1.61 27.98
N SER A 20 20.84 0.60 28.14
CA SER A 20 20.51 -0.61 28.90
C SER A 20 20.51 -0.33 30.41
N ALA A 21 19.36 -0.42 31.06
CA ALA A 21 19.26 -0.48 32.51
C ALA A 21 19.61 -1.90 32.99
N ARG A 22 20.73 -2.02 33.71
CA ARG A 22 21.23 -3.28 34.27
C ARG A 22 20.50 -3.56 35.58
N LYS A 23 19.56 -4.51 35.58
CA LYS A 23 19.02 -5.12 36.80
C LYS A 23 19.57 -6.54 36.90
N ARG A 24 20.40 -6.80 37.92
CA ARG A 24 20.91 -8.13 38.26
C ARG A 24 19.83 -8.88 39.03
N GLY A 25 19.63 -10.15 38.71
CA GLY A 25 18.87 -11.08 39.54
C GLY A 25 18.30 -12.25 38.75
N GLU A 26 19.04 -13.37 38.76
CA GLU A 26 18.57 -14.75 38.82
C GLU A 26 17.87 -15.41 37.61
N GLY A 27 18.49 -16.50 37.11
CA GLY A 27 17.80 -17.61 36.44
C GLY A 27 17.53 -17.50 34.93
N MET A 28 18.51 -17.13 34.10
CA MET A 28 18.35 -17.17 32.64
C MET A 28 18.46 -18.60 32.10
N SER A 29 17.32 -19.24 31.84
CA SER A 29 17.22 -20.11 30.66
C SER A 29 17.49 -19.23 29.45
N GLY A 30 18.69 -19.34 28.87
CA GLY A 30 19.04 -18.56 27.70
C GLY A 30 18.17 -18.99 26.54
N ASN A 31 17.20 -18.16 26.14
CA ASN A 31 16.51 -18.33 24.86
C ASN A 31 17.56 -18.16 23.75
N VAL A 32 18.09 -19.28 23.27
CA VAL A 32 18.92 -19.30 22.08
C VAL A 32 17.99 -18.95 20.92
N ARG A 33 18.20 -17.77 20.33
CA ARG A 33 17.53 -17.38 19.09
C ARG A 33 17.99 -18.35 18.01
N LEU A 34 17.08 -19.13 17.46
CA LEU A 34 17.37 -20.17 16.46
C LEU A 34 17.38 -19.60 15.05
N LEU A 35 16.68 -18.48 14.81
CA LEU A 35 16.68 -17.88 13.48
C LEU A 35 17.92 -16.98 13.28
N PRO A 36 18.58 -17.06 12.10
CA PRO A 36 19.57 -16.07 11.71
C PRO A 36 18.93 -14.67 11.62
N GLU A 37 19.75 -13.62 11.52
CA GLU A 37 19.31 -12.28 11.09
C GLU A 37 18.32 -12.40 9.91
N PRO A 38 17.29 -11.53 9.82
CA PRO A 38 16.15 -11.72 8.93
C PRO A 38 16.63 -12.14 7.53
N VAL A 39 16.28 -13.37 7.16
CA VAL A 39 16.70 -13.96 5.90
C VAL A 39 16.29 -13.00 4.78
N GLY A 40 17.26 -12.59 3.97
CA GLY A 40 16.99 -11.77 2.80
C GLY A 40 15.93 -12.45 1.94
N SER A 41 14.95 -11.68 1.48
CA SER A 41 13.76 -12.11 0.73
C SER A 41 14.04 -12.65 -0.69
N GLU A 42 15.22 -13.23 -0.92
CA GLU A 42 15.70 -13.69 -2.23
C GLU A 42 16.07 -15.18 -2.26
N GLY A 43 15.99 -15.88 -1.13
CA GLY A 43 16.18 -17.34 -1.08
C GLY A 43 14.96 -18.11 -1.61
N PRO A 44 15.15 -19.37 -2.06
CA PRO A 44 14.06 -20.22 -2.51
C PRO A 44 13.06 -20.48 -1.38
N THR A 45 11.77 -20.31 -1.64
CA THR A 45 10.68 -20.61 -0.70
C THR A 45 10.58 -22.13 -0.48
N ALA A 46 10.37 -22.58 0.76
CA ALA A 46 10.11 -23.98 1.05
C ALA A 46 8.60 -24.28 0.89
N TRP A 47 8.21 -25.23 0.03
CA TRP A 47 6.82 -25.42 -0.36
C TRP A 47 6.16 -26.63 0.28
N ALA A 48 5.00 -26.42 0.89
CA ALA A 48 4.11 -27.47 1.34
C ALA A 48 3.40 -28.11 0.13
N VAL A 49 3.75 -29.34 -0.21
CA VAL A 49 3.16 -30.08 -1.34
C VAL A 49 2.17 -31.12 -0.82
N GLU A 50 0.96 -31.17 -1.41
CA GLU A 50 -0.09 -32.10 -1.02
C GLU A 50 0.09 -33.47 -1.71
N GLY A 51 0.44 -34.49 -0.91
CA GLY A 51 0.62 -35.88 -1.35
C GLY A 51 0.06 -36.92 -0.39
N GLY A 52 -1.02 -36.61 0.33
CA GLY A 52 -1.57 -37.43 1.44
C GLY A 52 -1.00 -37.06 2.83
N SER A 53 0.18 -36.43 2.85
CA SER A 53 0.77 -35.65 3.93
C SER A 53 1.43 -34.40 3.33
N TRP A 54 1.50 -33.29 4.06
CA TRP A 54 2.17 -32.06 3.62
C TRP A 54 3.68 -32.24 3.71
N GLY A 55 4.31 -32.67 2.61
CA GLY A 55 5.77 -32.72 2.49
C GLY A 55 6.34 -31.35 2.12
N LEU A 56 7.64 -31.16 2.35
CA LEU A 56 8.36 -29.94 1.98
C LEU A 56 9.24 -30.16 0.75
N ASP A 57 9.05 -29.33 -0.27
CA ASP A 57 10.00 -29.19 -1.37
C ASP A 57 10.82 -27.91 -1.16
N TRP A 58 12.12 -28.07 -0.92
CA TRP A 58 13.05 -26.96 -0.74
C TRP A 58 14.37 -27.31 -1.42
N PRO A 59 14.55 -26.93 -2.70
CA PRO A 59 15.65 -27.42 -3.52
C PRO A 59 17.01 -26.87 -3.06
N GLY A 60 18.03 -27.75 -3.09
CA GLY A 60 19.44 -27.36 -2.97
C GLY A 60 19.95 -27.08 -1.56
N GLN A 61 19.31 -27.64 -0.54
CA GLN A 61 19.58 -27.32 0.86
C GLN A 61 20.52 -28.32 1.53
N ASP A 62 21.63 -27.82 2.08
CA ASP A 62 22.56 -28.59 2.89
C ASP A 62 22.24 -28.42 4.38
N GLY A 63 21.70 -29.47 5.02
CA GLY A 63 21.42 -29.49 6.46
C GLY A 63 21.49 -30.91 7.03
N ASP A 64 21.97 -31.05 8.26
CA ASP A 64 21.91 -32.30 9.01
C ASP A 64 20.60 -32.46 9.79
N ARG A 65 19.86 -31.35 9.98
CA ARG A 65 18.51 -31.36 10.57
C ARG A 65 17.68 -30.18 10.08
N PHE A 66 16.39 -30.42 9.92
CA PHE A 66 15.39 -29.48 9.47
C PHE A 66 14.33 -29.27 10.54
N HIS A 67 13.91 -28.02 10.72
CA HIS A 67 12.89 -27.61 11.68
C HIS A 67 11.81 -26.82 10.97
N VAL A 68 10.55 -27.01 11.35
CA VAL A 68 9.48 -26.06 11.09
C VAL A 68 9.32 -25.23 12.34
N VAL A 69 9.54 -23.93 12.22
CA VAL A 69 9.48 -22.95 13.31
C VAL A 69 8.25 -22.07 13.10
N HIS A 70 7.35 -22.05 14.07
CA HIS A 70 6.23 -21.13 14.16
C HIS A 70 6.64 -19.83 14.86
N LEU A 71 6.26 -18.70 14.27
CA LEU A 71 6.55 -17.33 14.65
C LEU A 71 5.23 -16.61 14.96
N PRO A 72 4.68 -16.78 16.17
CA PRO A 72 3.43 -16.14 16.53
C PRO A 72 3.58 -14.60 16.55
N ALA A 73 2.49 -13.89 16.25
CA ALA A 73 2.47 -12.42 16.21
C ALA A 73 2.90 -11.74 17.53
N GLY A 74 2.79 -12.45 18.67
CA GLY A 74 3.26 -11.98 19.98
C GLY A 74 4.76 -12.11 20.21
N GLY A 75 5.51 -12.62 19.23
CA GLY A 75 6.93 -12.97 19.35
C GLY A 75 7.17 -14.34 19.98
N GLY A 76 8.39 -14.83 19.84
CA GLY A 76 8.78 -16.19 20.20
C GLY A 76 9.02 -17.07 18.98
N GLU A 77 9.70 -18.18 19.20
CA GLU A 77 10.00 -19.20 18.20
C GLU A 77 9.56 -20.55 18.78
N GLU A 78 8.68 -21.27 18.10
CA GLU A 78 8.20 -22.58 18.51
C GLU A 78 8.53 -23.62 17.43
N ILE A 79 9.32 -24.63 17.76
CA ILE A 79 9.57 -25.75 16.83
C ILE A 79 8.32 -26.63 16.86
N VAL A 80 7.55 -26.61 15.77
CA VAL A 80 6.31 -27.40 15.63
C VAL A 80 6.55 -28.74 14.94
N ALA A 81 7.62 -28.85 14.16
CA ALA A 81 8.06 -30.12 13.57
C ALA A 81 9.59 -30.13 13.41
N GLN A 82 10.18 -31.31 13.43
CA GLN A 82 11.62 -31.49 13.17
C GLN A 82 11.87 -32.85 12.51
N SER A 83 12.91 -32.92 11.70
CA SER A 83 13.34 -34.14 11.02
C SER A 83 14.81 -34.02 10.64
N ASP A 84 15.55 -35.13 10.66
CA ASP A 84 16.91 -35.18 10.11
C ASP A 84 16.89 -35.31 8.57
N ASP A 85 15.71 -35.51 7.97
CA ASP A 85 15.47 -35.58 6.53
C ASP A 85 14.33 -34.64 6.12
N LEU A 86 14.59 -33.77 5.15
CA LEU A 86 13.62 -32.79 4.65
C LEU A 86 12.37 -33.47 4.07
N ALA A 87 12.53 -34.59 3.35
CA ALA A 87 11.40 -35.29 2.74
C ALA A 87 10.45 -35.91 3.80
N SER A 88 10.99 -36.17 4.99
CA SER A 88 10.24 -36.69 6.14
C SER A 88 9.66 -35.57 7.04
N LEU A 89 9.97 -34.30 6.76
CA LEU A 89 9.46 -33.17 7.53
C LEU A 89 8.01 -32.87 7.13
N ILE A 90 7.08 -33.16 8.04
CA ILE A 90 5.65 -32.97 7.84
C ILE A 90 5.22 -31.64 8.45
N LEU A 91 4.59 -30.79 7.64
CA LEU A 91 3.99 -29.56 8.14
C LEU A 91 2.68 -29.86 8.90
N PRO A 92 2.38 -29.12 10.00
CA PRO A 92 1.09 -29.20 10.66
C PRO A 92 -0.07 -29.03 9.68
N LYS A 93 -1.11 -29.86 9.79
CA LYS A 93 -2.28 -29.81 8.88
C LYS A 93 -3.09 -28.52 9.01
N ASP A 94 -2.88 -27.81 10.10
CA ASP A 94 -3.51 -26.56 10.50
C ASP A 94 -2.60 -25.36 10.25
N ILE A 95 -1.56 -25.47 9.40
CA ILE A 95 -0.94 -24.27 8.83
C ILE A 95 -2.03 -23.49 8.11
N ASP A 96 -2.53 -22.48 8.80
CA ASP A 96 -3.51 -21.56 8.27
C ASP A 96 -2.83 -20.82 7.12
N THR A 97 -3.32 -21.08 5.91
CA THR A 97 -2.88 -20.42 4.68
C THR A 97 -2.98 -18.89 4.75
N GLY A 98 -3.76 -18.35 5.70
CA GLY A 98 -3.85 -16.92 6.01
C GLY A 98 -2.74 -16.35 6.89
N ALA A 99 -1.89 -17.20 7.46
CA ALA A 99 -0.80 -16.84 8.37
C ALA A 99 0.58 -17.02 7.71
N ARG A 100 0.67 -16.73 6.39
CA ARG A 100 1.92 -16.79 5.62
C ARG A 100 2.98 -15.86 6.23
N GLY A 101 4.18 -16.39 6.43
CA GLY A 101 5.27 -15.75 7.18
C GLY A 101 5.32 -16.09 8.68
N GLN A 102 4.31 -16.79 9.22
CA GLN A 102 4.38 -17.33 10.59
C GLN A 102 5.12 -18.67 10.65
N TYR A 103 5.37 -19.35 9.54
CA TYR A 103 6.14 -20.59 9.54
C TYR A 103 7.41 -20.42 8.72
N VAL A 104 8.53 -20.81 9.32
CA VAL A 104 9.86 -20.82 8.70
C VAL A 104 10.38 -22.25 8.74
N VAL A 105 10.84 -22.73 7.59
CA VAL A 105 11.64 -23.96 7.51
C VAL A 105 13.09 -23.57 7.74
N LEU A 106 13.71 -24.15 8.75
CA LEU A 106 15.08 -23.88 9.16
C LEU A 106 15.93 -25.13 8.94
N ALA A 107 16.91 -25.05 8.06
CA ALA A 107 17.98 -26.03 7.95
C ALA A 107 19.08 -25.69 8.96
N THR A 108 19.56 -26.70 9.67
CA THR A 108 20.69 -26.62 10.58
C THR A 108 21.80 -27.54 10.12
N ALA A 109 23.05 -27.16 10.42
CA ALA A 109 24.25 -27.95 10.16
C ALA A 109 25.13 -27.92 11.40
N GLY A 110 25.41 -29.08 12.01
CA GLY A 110 26.20 -29.17 13.24
C GLY A 110 25.52 -28.46 14.43
N GLY A 111 24.17 -28.47 14.45
CA GLY A 111 23.37 -27.80 15.48
C GLY A 111 23.35 -26.27 15.40
N LYS A 112 23.80 -25.69 14.28
CA LYS A 112 23.73 -24.25 14.02
C LYS A 112 22.79 -23.96 12.86
N PRO A 113 22.06 -22.84 12.87
CA PRO A 113 21.31 -22.36 11.72
C PRO A 113 22.22 -22.25 10.49
N ALA A 114 21.85 -22.93 9.41
CA ALA A 114 22.56 -22.88 8.13
C ALA A 114 21.78 -22.02 7.13
N GLU A 115 20.50 -22.34 6.94
CA GLU A 115 19.60 -21.62 6.04
C GLU A 115 18.20 -21.60 6.62
N ALA A 116 17.40 -20.59 6.31
CA ALA A 116 15.98 -20.60 6.64
C ALA A 116 15.16 -20.03 5.48
N SER A 117 13.93 -20.51 5.33
CA SER A 117 13.02 -20.05 4.30
C SER A 117 11.60 -19.98 4.81
N ALA A 118 10.82 -19.03 4.31
CA ALA A 118 9.40 -18.98 4.61
C ALA A 118 8.72 -20.24 4.05
N ALA A 119 7.80 -20.84 4.82
CA ALA A 119 6.97 -21.93 4.32
C ALA A 119 5.84 -21.37 3.44
N GLY A 120 5.84 -21.73 2.15
CA GLY A 120 4.75 -21.51 1.21
C GLY A 120 3.77 -22.69 1.19
N VAL A 121 2.55 -22.47 0.71
CA VAL A 121 1.52 -23.50 0.55
C VAL A 121 0.99 -23.49 -0.88
N GLY A 122 0.73 -24.66 -1.45
CA GLY A 122 0.18 -24.81 -2.80
C GLY A 122 1.23 -25.24 -3.83
N ALA A 123 0.88 -25.11 -5.11
CA ALA A 123 1.78 -25.45 -6.20
C ALA A 123 2.67 -24.24 -6.55
N PRO A 124 3.99 -24.25 -6.29
CA PRO A 124 4.88 -23.10 -6.52
C PRO A 124 4.80 -22.52 -7.93
N GLY A 125 4.72 -23.40 -8.93
CA GLY A 125 4.60 -23.04 -10.34
C GLY A 125 3.15 -22.90 -10.83
N GLY A 126 2.16 -23.12 -9.97
CA GLY A 126 0.75 -22.90 -10.29
C GLY A 126 0.39 -21.42 -10.22
N LYS A 127 -0.66 -21.03 -10.95
CA LYS A 127 -1.23 -19.67 -10.87
C LYS A 127 -1.54 -19.31 -9.42
N ALA A 128 -1.19 -18.10 -9.00
CA ALA A 128 -1.50 -17.64 -7.67
C ALA A 128 -3.02 -17.49 -7.43
N ASP A 129 -3.48 -17.93 -6.27
CA ASP A 129 -4.85 -17.75 -5.76
C ASP A 129 -4.96 -16.40 -5.01
N GLN A 130 -5.16 -15.32 -5.76
CA GLN A 130 -5.31 -13.98 -5.19
C GLN A 130 -6.57 -13.85 -4.35
N ALA A 131 -7.66 -14.50 -4.75
CA ALA A 131 -8.87 -14.52 -3.94
C ALA A 131 -8.59 -15.15 -2.56
N GLY A 132 -7.84 -16.25 -2.50
CA GLY A 132 -7.38 -16.89 -1.27
C GLY A 132 -6.46 -15.99 -0.43
N HIS A 133 -5.50 -15.29 -1.05
CA HIS A 133 -4.66 -14.33 -0.30
C HIS A 133 -5.49 -13.20 0.31
N LEU A 134 -6.38 -12.62 -0.49
CA LEU A 134 -7.16 -11.44 -0.11
C LEU A 134 -8.26 -11.76 0.92
N SER A 135 -8.72 -13.00 1.04
CA SER A 135 -9.77 -13.37 2.01
C SER A 135 -9.36 -13.08 3.45
N ASN A 136 -8.05 -13.15 3.73
CA ASN A 136 -7.47 -12.94 5.05
C ASN A 136 -6.94 -11.51 5.24
N TRP A 137 -7.00 -10.66 4.22
CA TRP A 137 -6.50 -9.29 4.31
C TRP A 137 -7.59 -8.35 4.82
N LYS A 138 -7.15 -7.28 5.51
CA LYS A 138 -8.05 -6.20 5.90
C LYS A 138 -8.64 -5.55 4.65
N LYS A 139 -9.96 -5.39 4.64
CA LYS A 139 -10.68 -4.68 3.58
C LYS A 139 -10.35 -3.19 3.63
N TRP A 140 -10.51 -2.51 2.50
CA TRP A 140 -10.30 -1.06 2.42
C TRP A 140 -11.09 -0.29 3.48
N SER A 141 -12.36 -0.65 3.72
CA SER A 141 -13.20 -0.02 4.75
C SER A 141 -12.69 -0.20 6.18
N GLN A 142 -11.81 -1.18 6.42
CA GLN A 142 -11.16 -1.38 7.72
C GLN A 142 -9.84 -0.61 7.81
N LEU A 143 -9.14 -0.42 6.69
CA LEU A 143 -7.87 0.33 6.62
C LEU A 143 -8.10 1.85 6.57
N ALA A 144 -9.14 2.29 5.85
CA ALA A 144 -9.54 3.68 5.68
C ALA A 144 -11.05 3.81 5.98
N PRO A 145 -11.45 3.75 7.26
CA PRO A 145 -12.85 3.80 7.65
C PRO A 145 -13.49 5.13 7.26
N HIS A 146 -14.72 5.06 6.78
CA HIS A 146 -15.53 6.23 6.48
C HIS A 146 -16.01 6.86 7.79
N ASN A 147 -15.49 8.05 8.10
CA ASN A 147 -16.00 8.84 9.21
C ASN A 147 -17.14 9.74 8.71
N PRO A 148 -18.22 9.90 9.49
CA PRO A 148 -19.30 10.77 9.09
C PRO A 148 -18.81 12.21 8.94
N ASP A 149 -19.35 12.90 7.93
CA ASP A 149 -19.09 14.30 7.72
C ASP A 149 -19.55 15.11 8.93
N GLU A 150 -18.64 15.90 9.50
CA GLU A 150 -18.89 16.63 10.74
C GLU A 150 -18.05 17.90 10.81
N LYS A 151 -18.65 19.01 11.24
CA LYS A 151 -17.95 20.26 11.53
C LYS A 151 -18.38 20.79 12.89
N LYS A 152 -17.45 20.78 13.86
CA LYS A 152 -17.71 21.19 15.24
C LYS A 152 -16.75 22.27 15.70
N PRO A 153 -17.22 23.30 16.44
CA PRO A 153 -16.33 24.27 17.04
C PRO A 153 -15.48 23.58 18.12
N ARG A 154 -14.22 23.95 18.21
CA ARG A 154 -13.26 23.49 19.20
C ARG A 154 -12.76 24.68 20.00
N GLY A 155 -12.90 24.62 21.33
CA GLY A 155 -12.47 25.70 22.23
C GLY A 155 -13.37 26.93 22.19
N GLU A 156 -13.01 27.94 22.97
CA GLU A 156 -13.78 29.17 23.12
C GLU A 156 -13.66 30.09 21.91
N LYS A 157 -14.76 30.78 21.61
CA LYS A 157 -14.83 31.81 20.58
C LYS A 157 -14.11 33.08 21.04
N GLN A 158 -13.09 33.51 20.32
CA GLN A 158 -12.37 34.75 20.60
C GLN A 158 -12.94 35.90 19.78
N VAL A 159 -13.13 37.06 20.42
CA VAL A 159 -13.64 38.27 19.77
C VAL A 159 -12.70 39.41 20.10
N ASP A 160 -12.05 39.94 19.07
CA ASP A 160 -11.12 41.06 19.16
C ASP A 160 -11.62 42.24 18.33
N TYR A 161 -11.09 43.43 18.58
CA TYR A 161 -11.24 44.58 17.69
C TYR A 161 -9.88 44.96 17.14
N VAL A 162 -9.74 44.97 15.82
CA VAL A 162 -8.50 45.37 15.16
C VAL A 162 -8.84 46.41 14.10
N ASN A 163 -8.16 47.55 14.15
CA ASN A 163 -8.42 48.72 13.29
C ASN A 163 -9.91 49.14 13.21
N GLY A 164 -10.64 49.03 14.33
CA GLY A 164 -12.07 49.37 14.41
C GLY A 164 -13.02 48.30 13.85
N VAL A 165 -12.50 47.18 13.34
CA VAL A 165 -13.27 46.05 12.83
C VAL A 165 -13.36 44.95 13.90
N ARG A 166 -14.56 44.44 14.13
CA ARG A 166 -14.79 43.29 15.01
C ARG A 166 -14.30 42.00 14.34
N ARG A 167 -13.24 41.41 14.89
CA ARG A 167 -12.67 40.14 14.46
C ARG A 167 -13.18 39.00 15.35
N THR A 168 -13.62 37.91 14.75
CA THR A 168 -14.04 36.71 15.47
C THR A 168 -13.18 35.52 15.03
N ARG A 169 -12.58 34.79 15.97
CA ARG A 169 -11.82 33.56 15.71
C ARG A 169 -12.45 32.39 16.46
N GLN A 170 -12.60 31.27 15.76
CA GLN A 170 -13.11 30.01 16.31
C GLN A 170 -12.31 28.88 15.67
N SER A 171 -11.68 28.04 16.48
CA SER A 171 -11.08 26.81 15.96
C SER A 171 -12.18 25.79 15.68
N TRP A 172 -11.99 24.96 14.67
CA TRP A 172 -12.94 23.93 14.26
C TRP A 172 -12.25 22.58 14.13
N THR A 173 -12.99 21.52 14.40
CA THR A 173 -12.67 20.17 13.96
C THR A 173 -13.59 19.86 12.79
N GLU A 174 -13.03 19.46 11.65
CA GLU A 174 -13.78 19.10 10.45
C GLU A 174 -13.38 17.71 9.98
N THR A 175 -14.39 16.89 9.71
CA THR A 175 -14.30 15.57 9.10
C THR A 175 -15.14 15.62 7.83
N LYS A 176 -14.57 15.18 6.71
CA LYS A 176 -15.31 15.06 5.45
C LYS A 176 -14.79 13.91 4.64
N THR A 177 -15.68 13.08 4.13
CA THR A 177 -15.31 12.05 3.16
C THR A 177 -15.18 12.67 1.79
N ARG A 178 -14.11 12.29 1.10
CA ARG A 178 -13.84 12.73 -0.26
C ARG A 178 -14.53 11.76 -1.21
N ASP A 179 -15.30 12.31 -2.14
CA ASP A 179 -15.86 11.53 -3.25
C ASP A 179 -14.77 11.18 -4.27
N GLU A 180 -13.69 11.96 -4.29
CA GLU A 180 -12.68 11.93 -5.34
C GLU A 180 -11.28 12.13 -4.77
N ILE A 181 -10.32 11.39 -5.34
CA ILE A 181 -8.91 11.60 -5.07
C ILE A 181 -8.36 12.42 -6.24
N VAL A 182 -8.12 13.70 -6.00
CA VAL A 182 -7.41 14.56 -6.96
C VAL A 182 -5.92 14.36 -6.74
N THR A 183 -5.22 13.87 -7.77
CA THR A 183 -3.79 13.58 -7.71
C THR A 183 -3.01 14.56 -8.57
N PHE A 184 -2.30 15.48 -7.93
CA PHE A 184 -1.23 16.27 -8.58
C PHE A 184 0.08 15.48 -8.51
N ASN A 185 0.24 14.60 -9.51
CA ASN A 185 1.47 13.93 -9.97
C ASN A 185 2.65 13.82 -8.97
N PRO A 186 2.74 12.70 -8.24
CA PRO A 186 4.03 12.01 -8.21
C PRO A 186 4.02 10.57 -8.78
N SER A 187 2.86 10.05 -9.19
CA SER A 187 2.72 8.65 -9.67
C SER A 187 1.74 8.52 -10.85
N ILE A 188 1.84 9.39 -11.88
CA ILE A 188 0.92 9.37 -13.04
C ILE A 188 0.92 8.04 -13.80
N ASP A 189 2.06 7.37 -13.81
CA ASP A 189 2.27 6.04 -14.33
C ASP A 189 1.40 4.98 -13.63
N MET A 190 1.04 5.19 -12.36
CA MET A 190 0.17 4.29 -11.59
C MET A 190 -1.31 4.69 -11.63
N LEU A 191 -1.67 5.77 -12.33
CA LEU A 191 -3.03 6.29 -12.42
C LEU A 191 -3.70 5.88 -13.73
N HIS A 192 -4.04 4.61 -13.85
CA HIS A 192 -4.82 4.10 -14.97
C HIS A 192 -5.82 3.02 -14.53
N PRO A 193 -6.91 2.80 -15.29
CA PRO A 193 -7.83 1.70 -15.03
C PRO A 193 -7.09 0.36 -14.92
N GLY A 194 -7.40 -0.39 -13.87
CA GLY A 194 -6.79 -1.67 -13.55
C GLY A 194 -5.37 -1.59 -12.97
N ALA A 195 -4.84 -0.43 -12.61
CA ALA A 195 -3.58 -0.40 -11.85
C ALA A 195 -3.73 -1.14 -10.51
N ILE A 196 -2.70 -1.91 -10.12
CA ILE A 196 -2.66 -2.63 -8.84
C ILE A 196 -1.63 -1.93 -7.95
N VAL A 197 -2.10 -1.37 -6.85
CA VAL A 197 -1.31 -0.52 -5.96
C VAL A 197 -1.39 -0.99 -4.51
N GLN A 198 -0.39 -0.63 -3.73
CA GLN A 198 -0.37 -0.88 -2.29
C GLN A 198 -1.33 0.07 -1.58
N ALA A 199 -2.05 -0.43 -0.57
CA ALA A 199 -3.05 0.36 0.16
C ALA A 199 -2.43 1.30 1.21
N ASP A 200 -1.31 0.91 1.84
CA ASP A 200 -0.74 1.67 2.97
C ASP A 200 -0.15 3.05 2.55
N PRO A 201 0.66 3.16 1.49
CA PRO A 201 1.22 4.45 1.07
C PRO A 201 0.18 5.54 0.76
N PRO A 202 -0.92 5.27 0.02
CA PRO A 202 -1.92 6.31 -0.23
C PRO A 202 -2.68 6.71 1.03
N ILE A 203 -2.91 5.80 1.98
CA ILE A 203 -3.59 6.11 3.25
C ILE A 203 -2.71 6.99 4.13
N ARG A 204 -1.41 6.68 4.26
CA ARG A 204 -0.51 7.37 5.18
C ARG A 204 0.13 8.62 4.59
N GLN A 205 0.49 8.58 3.32
CA GLN A 205 1.39 9.56 2.70
C GLN A 205 0.80 10.21 1.45
N GLY A 206 -0.31 9.70 0.92
CA GLY A 206 -1.04 10.33 -0.19
C GLY A 206 -0.42 10.14 -1.58
N TYR A 207 0.46 9.15 -1.77
CA TYR A 207 0.99 8.76 -3.08
C TYR A 207 0.75 7.27 -3.36
N LEU A 208 0.77 6.90 -4.65
CA LEU A 208 0.56 5.52 -5.09
C LEU A 208 1.89 4.79 -5.27
N VAL A 209 1.92 3.53 -4.86
CA VAL A 209 3.06 2.61 -5.04
C VAL A 209 2.56 1.35 -5.71
N SER A 210 3.27 0.88 -6.73
CA SER A 210 2.96 -0.37 -7.43
C SER A 210 3.03 -1.57 -6.49
N ALA A 211 2.16 -2.56 -6.70
CA ALA A 211 2.27 -3.88 -6.07
C ALA A 211 3.45 -4.72 -6.62
N GLN A 212 4.22 -4.19 -7.58
CA GLN A 212 5.37 -4.86 -8.24
C GLN A 212 5.03 -6.16 -8.98
N ILE A 213 3.78 -6.27 -9.44
CA ILE A 213 3.37 -7.27 -10.42
C ILE A 213 3.82 -6.79 -11.79
N GLU A 214 4.59 -7.61 -12.50
CA GLU A 214 5.13 -7.29 -13.83
C GLU A 214 3.99 -7.22 -14.87
N ASP A 215 4.16 -6.42 -15.91
CA ASP A 215 3.14 -6.29 -16.97
C ASP A 215 2.84 -7.64 -17.65
N THR A 216 3.84 -8.51 -17.80
CA THR A 216 3.71 -9.85 -18.39
C THR A 216 2.96 -10.84 -17.49
N GLU A 217 2.81 -10.54 -16.20
CA GLU A 217 2.08 -11.33 -15.21
C GLU A 217 0.58 -10.91 -15.14
N ARG A 218 0.20 -9.85 -15.87
CA ARG A 218 -1.15 -9.31 -15.90
C ARG A 218 -2.04 -10.06 -16.91
N ALA A 219 -3.28 -10.33 -16.54
CA ALA A 219 -4.28 -10.83 -17.48
C ALA A 219 -4.80 -9.72 -18.40
N PRO A 220 -5.29 -10.05 -19.61
CA PRO A 220 -5.93 -9.08 -20.48
C PRO A 220 -7.07 -8.33 -19.78
N LEU A 221 -7.09 -7.00 -19.94
CA LEU A 221 -8.04 -6.12 -19.28
C LEU A 221 -8.95 -5.45 -20.29
N ARG A 222 -10.26 -5.50 -20.08
CA ARG A 222 -11.20 -4.66 -20.84
C ARG A 222 -11.27 -3.28 -20.20
N VAL A 223 -10.88 -2.27 -20.97
CA VAL A 223 -10.99 -0.86 -20.59
C VAL A 223 -12.18 -0.27 -21.33
N SER A 224 -13.04 0.43 -20.60
CA SER A 224 -14.25 1.06 -21.11
C SER A 224 -14.19 2.55 -20.79
N VAL A 225 -14.81 3.36 -21.65
CA VAL A 225 -14.98 4.79 -21.44
C VAL A 225 -16.47 5.10 -21.50
N ASP A 226 -16.96 5.95 -20.61
CA ASP A 226 -18.36 6.38 -20.53
C ASP A 226 -18.80 7.34 -21.66
N VAL A 227 -18.26 7.17 -22.89
CA VAL A 227 -18.69 7.95 -24.06
C VAL A 227 -19.97 7.34 -24.67
N LEU A 228 -20.92 8.20 -25.06
CA LEU A 228 -22.18 7.86 -25.74
C LEU A 228 -21.97 7.36 -27.20
N SER A 229 -21.14 6.33 -27.41
CA SER A 229 -20.85 5.78 -28.74
C SER A 229 -20.74 4.26 -28.74
N ALA A 230 -21.00 3.62 -29.89
CA ALA A 230 -21.08 2.15 -30.02
C ALA A 230 -19.75 1.39 -29.83
N ASP A 231 -18.60 2.08 -29.80
CA ASP A 231 -17.26 1.49 -29.63
C ASP A 231 -16.54 2.15 -28.44
N ASN A 232 -17.07 1.94 -27.25
CA ASN A 232 -16.60 2.60 -26.03
C ASN A 232 -15.68 1.73 -25.17
N SER A 233 -15.29 0.54 -25.64
CA SER A 233 -14.40 -0.36 -24.90
C SER A 233 -13.35 -1.00 -25.81
N LYS A 234 -12.23 -1.41 -25.20
CA LYS A 234 -11.12 -2.09 -25.87
C LYS A 234 -10.45 -3.06 -24.90
N VAL A 235 -10.06 -4.23 -25.40
CA VAL A 235 -9.26 -5.19 -24.64
C VAL A 235 -7.78 -4.87 -24.79
N VAL A 236 -7.08 -4.73 -23.68
CA VAL A 236 -5.64 -4.51 -23.58
C VAL A 236 -5.00 -5.82 -23.13
N GLN A 237 -4.17 -6.42 -23.99
CA GLN A 237 -3.63 -7.77 -23.75
C GLN A 237 -2.58 -7.81 -22.63
N VAL A 238 -1.76 -6.77 -22.55
CA VAL A 238 -0.70 -6.61 -21.53
C VAL A 238 -0.93 -5.26 -20.87
N PRO A 239 -1.76 -5.17 -19.81
CA PRO A 239 -2.18 -3.91 -19.21
C PRO A 239 -1.06 -3.17 -18.48
N SER A 240 -0.32 -2.36 -19.25
CA SER A 240 0.64 -1.36 -18.77
C SER A 240 0.06 0.05 -18.85
N HIS A 241 0.66 1.02 -18.16
CA HIS A 241 0.25 2.43 -18.26
C HIS A 241 0.15 2.92 -19.72
N GLY A 242 1.19 2.66 -20.51
CA GLY A 242 1.25 3.09 -21.91
C GLY A 242 0.18 2.43 -22.78
N SER A 243 0.02 1.11 -22.65
CA SER A 243 -0.96 0.36 -23.47
C SER A 243 -2.41 0.67 -23.11
N VAL A 244 -2.71 0.88 -21.82
CA VAL A 244 -4.02 1.33 -21.35
C VAL A 244 -4.31 2.75 -21.83
N LEU A 245 -3.35 3.66 -21.72
CA LEU A 245 -3.49 5.03 -22.22
C LEU A 245 -3.72 5.05 -23.74
N ASP A 246 -2.99 4.25 -24.51
CA ASP A 246 -3.17 4.17 -25.96
C ASP A 246 -4.51 3.53 -26.35
N ALA A 247 -5.02 2.59 -25.54
CA ALA A 247 -6.38 2.08 -25.70
C ALA A 247 -7.43 3.18 -25.47
N ILE A 248 -7.30 3.95 -24.39
CA ILE A 248 -8.19 5.08 -24.08
C ILE A 248 -8.13 6.12 -25.20
N LYS A 249 -6.93 6.53 -25.64
CA LYS A 249 -6.75 7.46 -26.77
C LYS A 249 -7.43 6.95 -28.04
N GLY A 250 -7.32 5.65 -28.32
CA GLY A 250 -8.00 5.01 -29.45
C GLY A 250 -9.52 5.09 -29.34
N ILE A 251 -10.07 4.91 -28.14
CA ILE A 251 -11.52 4.98 -27.88
C ILE A 251 -12.04 6.41 -28.04
N VAL A 252 -11.31 7.44 -27.57
CA VAL A 252 -11.81 8.83 -27.55
C VAL A 252 -11.44 9.63 -28.80
N ARG A 253 -10.47 9.17 -29.61
CA ARG A 253 -10.00 9.90 -30.79
C ARG A 253 -11.14 10.18 -31.76
N GLY A 254 -11.31 11.46 -32.10
CA GLY A 254 -12.31 11.91 -33.08
C GLY A 254 -13.75 11.91 -32.57
N LYS A 255 -13.97 11.63 -31.28
CA LYS A 255 -15.31 11.67 -30.67
C LYS A 255 -15.53 13.03 -30.01
N PRO A 256 -16.68 13.69 -30.25
CA PRO A 256 -17.03 14.91 -29.55
C PRO A 256 -17.36 14.60 -28.08
N ASN A 257 -17.02 15.52 -27.18
CA ASN A 257 -17.58 15.51 -25.83
C ASN A 257 -19.04 15.97 -25.93
N LEU A 258 -19.98 15.04 -25.75
CA LEU A 258 -21.41 15.29 -25.93
C LEU A 258 -22.14 15.69 -24.64
N SER A 259 -21.49 15.55 -23.47
CA SER A 259 -22.10 15.90 -22.19
C SER A 259 -21.04 16.01 -21.09
N PRO A 260 -20.30 17.13 -21.01
CA PRO A 260 -19.35 17.34 -19.93
C PRO A 260 -20.06 17.31 -18.57
N ASP A 261 -19.59 16.46 -17.65
CA ASP A 261 -20.03 16.52 -16.27
C ASP A 261 -19.27 17.64 -15.55
N THR A 262 -19.97 18.73 -15.23
CA THR A 262 -19.39 19.91 -14.59
C THR A 262 -19.63 19.88 -13.09
N VAL A 263 -18.54 19.79 -12.32
CA VAL A 263 -18.56 19.92 -10.87
C VAL A 263 -18.14 21.34 -10.50
N PHE A 264 -19.02 22.04 -9.79
CA PHE A 264 -18.75 23.34 -9.20
C PHE A 264 -18.87 23.26 -7.67
N ARG A 265 -17.79 23.62 -6.97
CA ARG A 265 -17.74 23.74 -5.51
C ARG A 265 -17.13 25.08 -5.16
N LYS A 266 -17.63 25.71 -4.10
CA LYS A 266 -17.07 26.96 -3.57
C LYS A 266 -17.03 26.93 -2.06
N THR A 267 -16.01 27.55 -1.49
CA THR A 267 -15.93 27.75 -0.05
C THR A 267 -15.11 28.99 0.30
N GLU A 268 -15.27 29.49 1.51
CA GLU A 268 -14.44 30.56 2.04
C GLU A 268 -13.06 30.01 2.45
N GLY A 269 -12.01 30.73 2.07
CA GLY A 269 -10.62 30.39 2.38
C GLY A 269 -10.24 30.78 3.81
N TYR A 270 -10.14 29.79 4.70
CA TYR A 270 -9.65 30.01 6.08
C TYR A 270 -8.23 29.45 6.28
N SER A 271 -8.01 28.21 5.87
CA SER A 271 -6.69 27.56 5.78
C SER A 271 -6.66 26.67 4.55
N SER A 272 -5.48 26.37 4.01
CA SER A 272 -5.33 25.54 2.81
C SER A 272 -5.97 24.14 2.99
N THR A 273 -5.75 23.51 4.15
CA THR A 273 -6.28 22.19 4.47
C THR A 273 -7.80 22.18 4.62
N GLU A 274 -8.37 23.15 5.35
CA GLU A 274 -9.83 23.26 5.51
C GLU A 274 -10.50 23.52 4.16
N THR A 275 -9.94 24.44 3.37
CA THR A 275 -10.46 24.77 2.04
C THR A 275 -10.40 23.58 1.10
N ALA A 276 -9.28 22.86 1.04
CA ALA A 276 -9.16 21.66 0.22
C ALA A 276 -10.19 20.60 0.63
N LEU A 277 -10.33 20.35 1.94
CA LEU A 277 -11.30 19.40 2.46
C LEU A 277 -12.74 19.80 2.11
N GLN A 278 -13.10 21.07 2.26
CA GLN A 278 -14.44 21.58 1.95
C GLN A 278 -14.78 21.49 0.45
N LEU A 279 -13.79 21.70 -0.41
CA LEU A 279 -13.89 21.48 -1.85
C LEU A 279 -13.91 19.98 -2.21
N GLY A 280 -13.79 19.09 -1.24
CA GLY A 280 -13.75 17.63 -1.40
C GLY A 280 -12.49 17.16 -2.11
N LEU A 281 -11.39 17.88 -1.94
CA LEU A 281 -10.06 17.56 -2.44
C LEU A 281 -9.23 16.88 -1.34
N SER A 282 -8.25 16.07 -1.74
CA SER A 282 -7.30 15.51 -0.80
C SER A 282 -6.24 16.52 -0.41
N GLY A 283 -6.29 17.03 0.83
CA GLY A 283 -5.29 17.97 1.35
C GLY A 283 -3.88 17.37 1.48
N SER A 284 -3.73 16.04 1.37
CA SER A 284 -2.46 15.31 1.44
C SER A 284 -2.05 14.63 0.13
N CYS A 285 -2.95 14.49 -0.85
CA CYS A 285 -2.61 13.86 -2.13
C CYS A 285 -2.37 14.92 -3.19
N GLY A 286 -1.13 14.99 -3.65
CA GLY A 286 -0.75 15.70 -4.84
C GLY A 286 -0.26 17.10 -4.55
N GLY A 287 1.05 17.24 -4.38
CA GLY A 287 1.76 18.49 -4.13
C GLY A 287 1.33 19.61 -5.07
N PHE A 288 0.22 20.25 -4.73
CA PHE A 288 -0.36 21.37 -5.45
C PHE A 288 0.66 22.50 -5.29
N SER A 289 1.43 22.72 -6.34
CA SER A 289 2.43 23.78 -6.45
C SER A 289 1.80 25.16 -6.57
N GLY A 290 0.48 25.24 -6.69
CA GLY A 290 -0.24 26.41 -6.23
C GLY A 290 -0.23 26.36 -4.71
N SER A 291 0.76 26.95 -4.04
CA SER A 291 0.53 27.31 -2.63
C SER A 291 -0.79 28.08 -2.58
N LEU A 292 -1.88 27.47 -2.10
CA LEU A 292 -3.05 28.19 -1.62
C LEU A 292 -2.55 28.89 -0.36
N ASP A 293 -1.74 29.93 -0.56
CA ASP A 293 -1.19 30.80 0.47
C ASP A 293 -2.32 31.73 0.91
N ILE A 294 -3.38 31.09 1.42
CA ILE A 294 -4.57 31.70 1.99
C ILE A 294 -4.19 32.33 3.32
N GLU A 295 -3.17 31.78 4.00
CA GLU A 295 -2.66 32.26 5.28
C GLU A 295 -1.92 33.61 5.13
N GLY A 296 -1.22 33.84 4.01
CA GLY A 296 -0.41 35.05 3.80
C GLY A 296 -1.15 36.34 3.38
N LYS A 297 -2.41 36.28 2.93
CA LYS A 297 -3.10 37.43 2.26
C LYS A 297 -4.42 37.87 2.88
N ARG A 298 -4.71 37.51 4.13
CA ARG A 298 -5.96 37.90 4.78
C ARG A 298 -5.82 39.25 5.48
N GLU A 299 -6.21 40.32 4.79
CA GLU A 299 -6.48 41.62 5.43
C GLU A 299 -7.80 41.56 6.22
N GLU A 300 -7.92 42.38 7.26
CA GLU A 300 -9.11 42.43 8.16
C GLU A 300 -10.43 42.73 7.44
N THR A 301 -10.36 43.26 6.23
CA THR A 301 -11.48 43.71 5.42
C THR A 301 -11.73 42.81 4.20
N GLN A 302 -10.97 41.73 4.03
CA GLN A 302 -11.05 40.87 2.85
C GLN A 302 -11.44 39.43 3.21
N ASN A 303 -12.46 38.93 2.51
CA ASN A 303 -12.81 37.51 2.51
C ASN A 303 -12.29 36.87 1.23
N THR A 304 -11.59 35.76 1.37
CA THR A 304 -11.14 34.96 0.21
C THR A 304 -12.20 33.92 -0.10
N LEU A 305 -12.70 33.91 -1.34
CA LEU A 305 -13.54 32.83 -1.86
C LEU A 305 -12.69 31.94 -2.75
N VAL A 306 -12.69 30.65 -2.49
CA VAL A 306 -12.01 29.64 -3.31
C VAL A 306 -13.07 28.84 -4.05
N VAL A 307 -12.85 28.68 -5.36
CA VAL A 307 -13.77 27.99 -6.26
C VAL A 307 -13.01 26.84 -6.92
N TYR A 308 -13.62 25.65 -6.88
CA TYR A 308 -13.21 24.48 -7.63
C TYR A 308 -14.23 24.24 -8.73
N LEU A 309 -13.79 24.39 -9.97
CA LEU A 309 -14.55 24.06 -11.17
C LEU A 309 -13.81 22.95 -11.90
N ARG A 310 -14.49 21.84 -12.15
CA ARG A 310 -13.98 20.74 -12.98
C ARG A 310 -15.00 20.39 -14.03
N GLU A 311 -14.54 20.27 -15.26
CA GLU A 311 -15.30 19.71 -16.36
C GLU A 311 -14.72 18.33 -16.68
N ARG A 312 -15.54 17.27 -16.56
CA ARG A 312 -15.13 15.90 -16.90
C ARG A 312 -15.57 15.60 -18.32
N ASP A 313 -14.59 15.37 -19.19
CA ASP A 313 -14.84 14.95 -20.57
C ASP A 313 -15.30 13.48 -20.65
N PHE A 314 -14.67 12.61 -19.87
CA PHE A 314 -14.99 11.19 -19.79
C PHE A 314 -14.41 10.56 -18.52
N THR A 315 -14.89 9.37 -18.21
CA THR A 315 -14.38 8.44 -17.20
C THR A 315 -13.94 7.16 -17.90
N ALA A 316 -12.69 6.76 -17.68
CA ALA A 316 -12.22 5.44 -18.07
C ALA A 316 -12.31 4.48 -16.87
N SER A 317 -12.82 3.28 -17.11
CA SER A 317 -12.97 2.22 -16.12
C SER A 317 -12.53 0.89 -16.71
N CYS A 318 -12.43 -0.14 -15.86
CA CYS A 318 -12.20 -1.50 -16.30
C CYS A 318 -13.18 -2.46 -15.62
N ASP A 319 -13.58 -3.50 -16.35
CA ASP A 319 -14.48 -4.51 -15.82
C ASP A 319 -13.69 -5.53 -14.99
N LEU A 320 -14.09 -5.72 -13.72
CA LEU A 320 -13.46 -6.68 -12.82
C LEU A 320 -14.53 -7.53 -12.12
N SER A 321 -14.46 -8.84 -12.29
CA SER A 321 -15.37 -9.80 -11.62
C SER A 321 -14.76 -10.39 -10.35
N THR A 322 -13.47 -10.71 -10.36
CA THR A 322 -12.74 -11.32 -9.26
C THR A 322 -11.30 -10.80 -9.21
N PRO A 323 -10.61 -10.88 -8.06
CA PRO A 323 -9.20 -10.52 -7.98
C PRO A 323 -8.30 -11.31 -8.94
N ASP A 324 -8.56 -12.61 -9.13
CA ASP A 324 -7.77 -13.47 -10.02
C ASP A 324 -7.89 -13.11 -11.49
N ALA A 325 -8.88 -12.29 -11.87
CA ALA A 325 -9.05 -11.81 -13.23
C ALA A 325 -8.03 -10.73 -13.61
N LEU A 326 -7.28 -10.17 -12.65
CA LEU A 326 -6.27 -9.13 -12.88
C LEU A 326 -4.88 -9.70 -13.26
N ILE A 327 -4.68 -11.00 -13.04
CA ILE A 327 -3.42 -11.71 -13.21
C ILE A 327 -3.59 -12.95 -14.10
N ASN A 328 -2.56 -13.28 -14.87
CA ASN A 328 -2.55 -14.46 -15.72
C ASN A 328 -1.80 -15.62 -15.03
N ASP A 329 -1.64 -16.73 -15.73
CA ASP A 329 -1.00 -17.95 -15.20
C ASP A 329 0.51 -17.80 -14.97
N ALA A 330 1.15 -16.75 -15.52
CA ALA A 330 2.56 -16.45 -15.27
C ALA A 330 2.80 -15.83 -13.89
N PHE A 331 1.75 -15.27 -13.25
CA PHE A 331 1.82 -14.86 -11.85
C PHE A 331 1.60 -16.07 -10.95
N THR A 332 2.69 -16.70 -10.53
CA THR A 332 2.65 -17.96 -9.78
C THR A 332 2.53 -17.75 -8.27
N GLU A 333 2.18 -18.80 -7.52
CA GLU A 333 2.19 -18.78 -6.06
C GLU A 333 3.56 -18.40 -5.48
N ASP A 334 4.66 -18.87 -6.10
CA ASP A 334 6.01 -18.49 -5.68
C ASP A 334 6.26 -16.99 -5.86
N ARG A 335 5.84 -16.45 -7.00
CA ARG A 335 5.93 -15.01 -7.24
C ARG A 335 5.12 -14.20 -6.23
N ALA A 336 3.88 -14.59 -5.95
CA ALA A 336 3.04 -13.94 -4.97
C ALA A 336 3.68 -13.98 -3.56
N THR A 337 4.25 -15.13 -3.18
CA THR A 337 4.90 -15.31 -1.88
C THR A 337 6.16 -14.47 -1.75
N GLN A 338 6.98 -14.35 -2.80
CA GLN A 338 8.12 -13.44 -2.83
C GLN A 338 7.69 -11.99 -2.59
N LEU A 339 6.62 -11.52 -3.25
CA LEU A 339 6.10 -10.16 -3.08
C LEU A 339 5.52 -9.94 -1.67
N ILE A 340 4.90 -10.96 -1.08
CA ILE A 340 4.42 -10.92 0.31
C ILE A 340 5.59 -10.82 1.29
N ASN A 341 6.62 -11.65 1.13
CA ASN A 341 7.80 -11.68 2.00
C ASN A 341 8.61 -10.37 1.89
N ARG A 342 8.59 -9.70 0.73
CA ARG A 342 9.20 -8.38 0.53
C ARG A 342 8.39 -7.23 1.13
N GLY A 343 7.17 -7.50 1.61
CA GLY A 343 6.25 -6.48 2.11
C GLY A 343 5.68 -5.56 1.02
N THR A 344 5.80 -5.93 -0.26
CA THR A 344 5.21 -5.18 -1.38
C THR A 344 3.78 -5.60 -1.67
N MET A 345 3.40 -6.81 -1.23
CA MET A 345 2.04 -7.31 -1.11
C MET A 345 1.84 -7.85 0.31
N GLY A 346 0.61 -8.08 0.75
CA GLY A 346 0.33 -8.65 2.07
C GLY A 346 -0.54 -7.78 2.96
N GLN A 347 -0.69 -8.23 4.21
CA GLN A 347 -1.46 -7.50 5.21
C GLN A 347 -0.75 -6.20 5.59
N SER A 348 -1.53 -5.12 5.72
CA SER A 348 -1.01 -3.87 6.26
C SER A 348 -0.60 -4.06 7.73
N PRO A 349 0.62 -3.66 8.14
CA PRO A 349 1.00 -3.65 9.54
C PRO A 349 0.01 -2.77 10.32
N SER A 350 -0.50 -3.31 11.43
CA SER A 350 -1.49 -2.67 12.30
C SER A 350 -0.97 -1.39 12.95
#